data_AF-A0A2H1WQF5-F1
#
_entry.id   AF-A0A2H1WQF5-F1
#
_cell.length_a   1.000
_cell.length_b   1.000
_cell.length_c   1.000
_cell.angle_alpha   90.00
_cell.angle_beta   90.00
_cell.angle_gamma   90.00
#
_symmetry.space_group_name_H-M   'P 1'
#
loop_
_entity.id
_entity.type
_entity.pdbx_description
1 polymer ?
#
loop_
_entity_poly.entity_id
_entity_poly.type
_entity_poly.pdbx_seq_one_letter_code
_entity_poly.pdbx_strand_id
1 'polypeptide(L)'
;MSKDSNISRPGAAALENMKLLKHESSIFKVPKVPKKKDIVKKTQVLDEDVYVEGIAKIIQRDFFPDLEKLKAQNEFLEATENKDYARLRELTRKYSGQRPPTEPYNSPATFDTPHLDRPFSPAAPTRDQTDSDTESVSSNKPKDITDNHSLDSYLASHTSEDNASYDRVISLENKKRATKLATQLQAEVTSSALADAALALPSIEQQADQTERPHELDTWRYKAKNYIMYVPDGAESQRPPPKPELVHQNTRLKAEPFDHVKNKEAISAIARSQ
;
A
#
# COMPACT_ATOMS: atom_id res chain seq x y z
N MET A 1 28.66 52.11 60.13
CA MET A 1 29.22 50.78 59.81
C MET A 1 28.07 49.78 59.89
N SER A 2 27.35 49.55 58.79
CA SER A 2 26.24 48.58 58.76
C SER A 2 26.81 47.22 58.38
N LYS A 3 26.71 46.25 59.28
CA LYS A 3 27.09 44.85 59.03
C LYS A 3 25.85 44.13 58.53
N ASP A 4 25.76 43.92 57.22
CA ASP A 4 24.71 43.11 56.63
C ASP A 4 24.92 41.65 57.06
N SER A 5 24.05 41.19 57.95
CA SER A 5 23.99 39.81 58.41
C SER A 5 23.48 38.93 57.28
N ASN A 6 24.39 38.23 56.62
CA ASN A 6 24.08 37.21 55.63
C ASN A 6 23.49 35.98 56.35
N ILE A 7 22.21 36.06 56.70
CA ILE A 7 21.45 34.98 57.33
C ILE A 7 21.14 33.96 56.24
N SER A 8 22.08 33.05 56.04
CA SER A 8 21.90 31.87 55.19
C SER A 8 20.78 31.02 55.77
N ARG A 9 19.57 31.15 55.21
CA ARG A 9 18.45 30.27 55.55
C ARG A 9 18.87 28.83 55.23
N PRO A 10 18.72 27.88 56.17
CA PRO A 10 19.01 26.48 55.89
C PRO A 10 18.16 26.02 54.69
N GLY A 11 18.82 25.48 53.66
CA GLY A 11 18.20 25.07 52.40
C GLY A 11 18.31 26.05 51.22
N ALA A 12 18.74 27.30 51.43
CA ALA A 12 18.88 28.28 50.34
C ALA A 12 19.92 27.83 49.27
N ALA A 13 21.06 27.28 49.70
CA ALA A 13 22.09 26.76 48.80
C ALA A 13 21.60 25.54 47.98
N ALA A 14 20.70 24.72 48.53
CA ALA A 14 20.13 23.58 47.82
C ALA A 14 19.19 24.03 46.69
N LEU A 15 18.43 25.11 46.90
CA LEU A 15 17.56 25.69 45.88
C LEU A 15 18.35 26.33 44.74
N GLU A 16 19.47 27.01 45.04
CA GLU A 16 20.37 27.51 43.99
C GLU A 16 20.98 26.36 43.17
N ASN A 17 21.47 25.31 43.82
CA ASN A 17 22.02 24.15 43.12
C ASN A 17 20.97 23.45 42.23
N MET A 18 19.73 23.32 42.70
CA MET A 18 18.62 22.81 41.89
C MET A 18 18.31 23.70 40.68
N LYS A 19 18.47 25.02 40.83
CA LYS A 19 18.27 25.99 39.75
C LYS A 19 19.41 25.90 38.71
N LEU A 20 20.64 25.71 39.16
CA LEU A 20 21.81 25.47 38.31
C LEU A 20 21.67 24.16 37.52
N LEU A 21 21.30 23.05 38.18
CA LEU A 21 21.08 21.76 37.53
C LEU A 21 19.97 21.79 36.47
N LYS A 22 18.88 22.54 36.73
CA LYS A 22 17.83 22.78 35.72
C LYS A 22 18.33 23.60 34.54
N HIS A 23 19.24 24.54 34.76
CA HIS A 23 19.84 25.32 33.70
C HIS A 23 20.82 24.48 32.86
N GLU A 24 21.66 23.68 33.51
CA GLU A 24 22.62 22.76 32.87
C GLU A 24 21.93 21.67 32.05
N SER A 25 20.85 21.08 32.57
CA SER A 25 20.06 20.10 31.83
C SER A 25 19.32 20.70 30.62
N SER A 26 18.95 21.99 30.67
CA SER A 26 18.38 22.73 29.53
C SER A 26 19.43 23.04 28.45
N ILE A 27 20.70 23.18 28.83
CA ILE A 27 21.83 23.39 27.90
C ILE A 27 22.13 22.10 27.12
N PHE A 28 21.83 20.93 27.68
CA PHE A 28 21.96 19.65 26.98
C PHE A 28 20.88 19.51 25.91
N LYS A 29 21.27 19.65 24.64
CA LYS A 29 20.38 19.54 23.47
C LYS A 29 19.83 18.12 23.35
N VAL A 30 18.60 17.92 23.81
CA VAL A 30 17.85 16.69 23.56
C VAL A 30 17.70 16.52 22.03
N PRO A 31 18.11 15.38 21.44
CA PRO A 31 17.94 15.14 20.02
C PRO A 31 16.48 15.29 19.63
N LYS A 32 16.19 16.27 18.79
CA LYS A 32 14.83 16.50 18.27
C LYS A 32 14.57 15.44 17.19
N VAL A 33 14.14 14.25 17.61
CA VAL A 33 13.78 13.17 16.68
C VAL A 33 12.70 13.73 15.72
N PRO A 34 12.88 13.60 14.40
CA PRO A 34 11.89 14.10 13.46
C PRO A 34 10.55 13.43 13.77
N LYS A 35 9.53 14.24 14.04
CA LYS A 35 8.16 13.74 14.22
C LYS A 35 7.80 13.03 12.91
N LYS A 36 7.63 11.70 12.95
CA LYS A 36 7.04 10.96 11.83
C LYS A 36 5.67 11.58 11.60
N LYS A 37 5.52 12.31 10.50
CA LYS A 37 4.19 12.72 10.05
C LYS A 37 3.56 11.45 9.52
N ASP A 38 2.48 11.00 10.15
CA ASP A 38 1.60 9.99 9.57
C ASP A 38 0.94 10.65 8.35
N ILE A 39 1.65 10.64 7.22
CA ILE A 39 1.13 11.12 5.94
C ILE A 39 0.13 10.05 5.51
N VAL A 40 -1.12 10.24 5.90
CA VAL A 40 -2.24 9.53 5.31
C VAL A 40 -2.29 9.99 3.84
N LYS A 41 -1.68 9.19 2.96
CA LYS A 41 -1.69 9.44 1.52
C LYS A 41 -3.15 9.39 1.10
N LYS A 42 -3.68 10.51 0.61
CA LYS A 42 -5.02 10.56 0.03
C LYS A 42 -4.93 9.90 -1.34
N THR A 43 -5.12 8.59 -1.40
CA THR A 43 -5.20 7.86 -2.67
C THR A 43 -6.58 8.04 -3.26
N GLN A 44 -6.66 8.32 -4.56
CA GLN A 44 -7.90 8.33 -5.29
C GLN A 44 -8.34 6.89 -5.56
N VAL A 45 -9.54 6.54 -5.10
CA VAL A 45 -10.13 5.22 -5.35
C VAL A 45 -10.77 5.25 -6.74
N LEU A 46 -10.39 4.30 -7.59
CA LEU A 46 -10.95 4.11 -8.93
C LEU A 46 -11.62 2.74 -9.03
N ASP A 47 -12.61 2.62 -9.90
CA ASP A 47 -13.23 1.33 -10.24
C ASP A 47 -12.16 0.36 -10.76
N GLU A 48 -12.30 -0.93 -10.45
CA GLU A 48 -11.28 -1.94 -10.73
C GLU A 48 -10.90 -1.99 -12.22
N ASP A 49 -11.89 -2.04 -13.11
CA ASP A 49 -11.65 -2.13 -14.56
C ASP A 49 -10.87 -0.89 -15.05
N VAL A 50 -11.22 0.30 -14.56
CA VAL A 50 -10.57 1.57 -14.93
C VAL A 50 -9.15 1.65 -14.37
N TYR A 51 -8.93 1.16 -13.15
CA TYR A 51 -7.61 1.12 -12.53
C TYR A 51 -6.67 0.17 -13.27
N VAL A 52 -7.14 -1.04 -13.59
CA VAL A 52 -6.37 -2.05 -14.33
C VAL A 52 -6.09 -1.58 -15.75
N GLU A 53 -7.07 -1.04 -16.45
CA GLU A 53 -6.88 -0.46 -17.78
C GLU A 53 -5.89 0.71 -17.73
N GLY A 54 -6.00 1.57 -16.71
CA GLY A 54 -5.09 2.68 -16.48
C GLY A 54 -3.64 2.23 -16.30
N ILE A 55 -3.41 1.23 -15.45
CA ILE A 55 -2.08 0.63 -15.26
C ILE A 55 -1.59 -0.01 -16.55
N ALA A 56 -2.41 -0.81 -17.22
CA ALA A 56 -2.04 -1.51 -18.44
C ALA A 56 -1.61 -0.52 -19.54
N LYS A 57 -2.32 0.60 -19.67
CA LYS A 57 -1.99 1.66 -20.62
C LYS A 57 -0.65 2.32 -20.30
N ILE A 58 -0.37 2.63 -19.02
CA ILE A 58 0.92 3.21 -18.61
C ILE A 58 2.05 2.21 -18.84
N ILE A 59 1.85 0.94 -18.48
CA ILE A 59 2.86 -0.12 -18.69
C ILE A 59 3.16 -0.32 -20.18
N GLN A 60 2.12 -0.39 -21.02
CA GLN A 60 2.29 -0.52 -22.46
C GLN A 60 3.05 0.67 -23.05
N ARG A 61 2.71 1.90 -22.63
CA ARG A 61 3.38 3.13 -23.09
C ARG A 61 4.87 3.15 -22.73
N ASP A 62 5.20 2.84 -21.48
CA ASP A 62 6.54 3.08 -20.93
C ASP A 62 7.48 1.86 -21.09
N PHE A 63 6.97 0.62 -21.01
CA PHE A 63 7.79 -0.60 -20.99
C PHE A 63 7.62 -1.47 -22.24
N PHE A 64 6.48 -1.39 -22.93
CA PHE A 64 6.19 -2.26 -24.08
C PHE A 64 5.70 -1.49 -25.31
N PRO A 65 6.50 -0.56 -25.86
CA PRO A 65 6.09 0.27 -27.01
C PRO A 65 5.78 -0.58 -28.25
N ASP A 66 6.50 -1.69 -28.46
CA ASP A 66 6.34 -2.57 -29.63
C ASP A 66 5.23 -3.61 -29.49
N LEU A 67 4.51 -3.63 -28.35
CA LEU A 67 3.48 -4.64 -28.08
C LEU A 67 2.33 -4.59 -29.07
N GLU A 68 1.98 -3.40 -29.58
CA GLU A 68 0.98 -3.28 -30.63
C GLU A 68 1.44 -3.94 -31.94
N LYS A 69 2.71 -3.75 -32.32
CA LYS A 69 3.30 -4.38 -33.51
C LYS A 69 3.35 -5.89 -33.37
N LEU A 70 3.75 -6.41 -32.20
CA LEU A 70 3.79 -7.84 -31.94
C LEU A 70 2.39 -8.47 -31.97
N LYS A 71 1.39 -7.80 -31.37
CA LYS A 71 0.00 -8.23 -31.47
C LYS A 71 -0.48 -8.29 -32.91
N ALA A 72 -0.17 -7.27 -33.71
CA ALA A 72 -0.51 -7.23 -35.13
C ALA A 72 0.13 -8.38 -35.92
N GLN A 73 1.39 -8.70 -35.63
CA GLN A 73 2.10 -9.83 -36.26
C GLN A 73 1.49 -11.18 -35.86
N ASN A 74 1.17 -11.38 -34.58
CA ASN A 74 0.50 -12.59 -34.12
C ASN A 74 -0.89 -12.75 -34.75
N GLU A 75 -1.70 -11.68 -34.77
CA GLU A 75 -3.03 -11.70 -35.37
C GLU A 75 -2.97 -11.98 -36.88
N PHE A 76 -1.93 -11.47 -37.56
CA PHE A 76 -1.67 -11.79 -38.96
C PHE A 76 -1.35 -13.27 -39.16
N LEU A 77 -0.46 -13.84 -38.34
CA LEU A 77 -0.12 -15.26 -38.40
C LEU A 77 -1.33 -16.16 -38.10
N GLU A 78 -2.09 -15.86 -37.06
CA GLU A 78 -3.33 -16.59 -36.71
C GLU A 78 -4.36 -16.54 -37.86
N ALA A 79 -4.53 -15.38 -38.50
CA ALA A 79 -5.42 -15.24 -39.65
C ALA A 79 -4.92 -16.06 -40.86
N THR A 80 -3.60 -16.12 -41.09
CA THR A 80 -3.03 -16.96 -42.17
C THR A 80 -3.21 -18.45 -41.90
N GLU A 81 -3.04 -18.91 -40.66
CA GLU A 81 -3.18 -20.31 -40.26
C GLU A 81 -4.64 -20.76 -40.36
N ASN A 82 -5.57 -19.94 -39.88
CA ASN A 82 -7.01 -20.17 -39.97
C ASN A 82 -7.58 -19.95 -41.38
N LYS A 83 -6.77 -19.45 -42.33
CA LYS A 83 -7.15 -19.08 -43.70
C LYS A 83 -8.31 -18.07 -43.76
N ASP A 84 -8.39 -17.19 -42.76
CA ASP A 84 -9.38 -16.12 -42.72
C ASP A 84 -8.86 -14.87 -43.46
N TYR A 85 -9.16 -14.83 -44.76
CA TYR A 85 -8.74 -13.74 -45.63
C TYR A 85 -9.43 -12.39 -45.33
N ALA A 86 -10.58 -12.39 -44.65
CA ALA A 86 -11.28 -11.16 -44.29
C ALA A 86 -10.51 -10.42 -43.19
N ARG A 87 -10.17 -11.13 -42.10
CA ARG A 87 -9.29 -10.65 -41.03
C ARG A 87 -7.94 -10.18 -41.54
N LEU A 88 -7.32 -10.92 -42.46
CA LEU A 88 -6.02 -10.58 -43.04
C LEU A 88 -6.07 -9.24 -43.80
N ARG A 89 -7.16 -8.99 -44.55
CA ARG A 89 -7.38 -7.73 -45.27
C ARG A 89 -7.59 -6.55 -44.32
N GLU A 90 -8.32 -6.75 -43.22
CA GLU A 90 -8.50 -5.72 -42.19
C GLU A 90 -7.18 -5.37 -41.50
N LEU A 91 -6.41 -6.39 -41.12
CA LEU A 91 -5.09 -6.23 -40.50
C LEU A 91 -4.10 -5.52 -41.41
N THR A 92 -4.01 -5.93 -42.68
CA THR A 92 -3.17 -5.22 -43.64
C THR A 92 -3.63 -3.79 -43.79
N ARG A 93 -4.94 -3.51 -43.89
CA ARG A 93 -5.42 -2.12 -43.96
C ARG A 93 -5.06 -1.28 -42.72
N LYS A 94 -5.11 -1.88 -41.53
CA LYS A 94 -4.80 -1.20 -40.26
C LYS A 94 -3.31 -0.92 -40.10
N TYR A 95 -2.44 -1.84 -40.51
CA TYR A 95 -1.00 -1.79 -40.24
C TYR A 95 -0.10 -1.55 -41.46
N SER A 96 -0.59 -1.63 -42.71
CA SER A 96 0.24 -1.44 -43.92
C SER A 96 0.63 0.01 -44.19
N GLY A 97 0.24 0.93 -43.31
CA GLY A 97 0.40 2.37 -43.51
C GLY A 97 -0.43 2.88 -44.70
N GLN A 98 -0.69 4.18 -44.70
CA GLN A 98 -1.17 4.89 -45.89
C GLN A 98 -0.02 4.90 -46.91
N ARG A 99 0.18 3.78 -47.62
CA ARG A 99 0.99 3.81 -48.84
C ARG A 99 0.22 4.72 -49.81
N PRO A 100 0.79 5.84 -50.27
CA PRO A 100 0.12 6.64 -51.29
C PRO A 100 -0.25 5.70 -52.42
N PRO A 101 -1.47 5.80 -53.00
CA PRO A 101 -1.88 4.95 -54.10
C PRO A 101 -0.77 4.98 -55.14
N THR A 102 -0.01 3.90 -55.24
CA THR A 102 0.86 3.68 -56.39
C THR A 102 -0.11 3.36 -57.50
N GLU A 103 -0.63 4.41 -58.14
CA GLU A 103 -1.33 4.25 -59.41
C GLU A 103 -0.37 3.44 -60.30
N PRO A 104 -0.83 2.33 -60.89
CA PRO A 104 -0.01 1.62 -61.86
C PRO A 104 0.29 2.61 -62.97
N TYR A 105 1.58 2.94 -63.16
CA TYR A 105 2.04 3.77 -64.26
C TYR A 105 1.62 3.08 -65.55
N ASN A 106 0.51 3.56 -66.13
CA ASN A 106 -0.02 3.03 -67.37
C ASN A 106 0.87 3.58 -68.47
N SER A 107 1.96 2.86 -68.76
CA SER A 107 2.91 3.21 -69.81
C SER A 107 2.14 3.31 -71.13
N PRO A 108 2.00 4.49 -71.77
CA PRO A 108 1.34 4.57 -73.06
C PRO A 108 2.20 3.84 -74.10
N ALA A 109 1.61 2.80 -74.71
CA ALA A 109 2.21 1.97 -75.74
C ALA A 109 2.23 2.67 -77.11
N THR A 110 2.81 3.87 -77.20
CA THR A 110 3.05 4.56 -78.49
C THR A 110 4.38 5.29 -78.45
N PHE A 111 5.33 4.68 -79.15
CA PHE A 111 6.63 5.18 -79.54
C PHE A 111 6.46 6.39 -80.47
N ASP A 112 6.76 7.61 -80.01
CA ASP A 112 7.34 8.64 -80.89
C ASP A 112 7.94 9.83 -80.10
N THR A 113 9.05 10.37 -80.64
CA THR A 113 9.83 11.57 -80.26
C THR A 113 10.72 11.58 -79.00
N PRO A 114 12.06 11.56 -79.14
CA PRO A 114 12.97 11.94 -78.06
C PRO A 114 13.16 13.46 -78.05
N HIS A 115 12.77 14.13 -76.97
CA HIS A 115 13.31 15.45 -76.66
C HIS A 115 14.20 15.34 -75.43
N LEU A 116 15.49 15.60 -75.66
CA LEU A 116 16.49 15.86 -74.63
C LEU A 116 16.03 17.09 -73.84
N ASP A 117 15.73 16.91 -72.56
CA ASP A 117 15.97 17.92 -71.51
C ASP A 117 15.73 17.26 -70.14
N ARG A 118 16.73 16.49 -69.72
CA ARG A 118 16.93 16.16 -68.31
C ARG A 118 17.89 17.20 -67.74
N PRO A 119 17.42 18.05 -66.83
CA PRO A 119 18.15 18.15 -65.57
C PRO A 119 17.21 18.44 -64.40
N PHE A 120 17.00 17.48 -63.50
CA PHE A 120 17.00 17.78 -62.07
C PHE A 120 17.10 16.51 -61.20
N SER A 121 18.20 16.40 -60.48
CA SER A 121 18.24 15.89 -59.10
C SER A 121 19.11 16.90 -58.36
N PRO A 122 18.55 17.58 -57.35
CA PRO A 122 18.67 17.14 -55.96
C PRO A 122 17.34 17.43 -55.19
N ALA A 123 17.02 16.99 -53.98
CA ALA A 123 17.69 16.42 -52.83
C ALA A 123 16.63 15.68 -51.97
N ALA A 124 17.07 14.96 -50.94
CA ALA A 124 16.22 14.43 -49.88
C ALA A 124 15.41 15.53 -49.17
N PRO A 125 14.18 15.27 -48.69
CA PRO A 125 13.52 16.18 -47.77
C PRO A 125 14.18 16.09 -46.40
N THR A 126 15.08 17.03 -46.12
CA THR A 126 15.43 17.42 -44.76
C THR A 126 14.13 17.82 -44.06
N ARG A 127 13.89 17.20 -42.91
CA ARG A 127 12.72 17.40 -42.07
C ARG A 127 12.87 18.74 -41.35
N ASP A 128 12.47 19.83 -42.00
CA ASP A 128 12.31 21.12 -41.34
C ASP A 128 11.13 21.03 -40.36
N GLN A 129 11.45 21.07 -39.07
CA GLN A 129 10.52 21.43 -38.01
C GLN A 129 10.24 22.92 -38.16
N THR A 130 9.27 23.27 -38.99
CA THR A 130 8.58 24.55 -38.82
C THR A 130 7.51 24.34 -37.77
N ASP A 131 7.74 24.91 -36.59
CA ASP A 131 6.70 25.23 -35.61
C ASP A 131 5.61 26.06 -36.28
N SER A 132 4.64 25.36 -36.87
CA SER A 132 3.36 25.96 -37.18
C SER A 132 2.53 25.85 -35.91
N ASP A 133 2.48 26.97 -35.17
CA ASP A 133 1.42 27.32 -34.23
C ASP A 133 0.07 27.08 -34.90
N THR A 134 -0.37 25.83 -34.83
CA THR A 134 -1.69 25.40 -35.23
C THR A 134 -2.39 25.21 -33.90
N GLU A 135 -3.04 26.29 -33.45
CA GLU A 135 -4.11 26.28 -32.46
C GLU A 135 -5.18 25.29 -32.92
N SER A 136 -4.90 24.00 -32.73
CA SER A 136 -5.81 22.91 -33.02
C SER A 136 -6.81 22.89 -31.89
N VAL A 137 -7.94 23.57 -32.14
CA VAL A 137 -9.27 23.29 -31.60
C VAL A 137 -9.26 22.15 -30.60
N SER A 138 -9.16 22.49 -29.33
CA SER A 138 -9.14 21.57 -28.21
C SER A 138 -10.46 20.79 -28.21
N SER A 139 -10.40 19.62 -28.83
CA SER A 139 -11.41 18.59 -28.73
C SER A 139 -11.72 18.33 -27.26
N ASN A 140 -12.99 18.45 -26.88
CA ASN A 140 -13.55 17.94 -25.64
C ASN A 140 -13.42 16.40 -25.58
N LYS A 141 -12.20 15.89 -25.51
CA LYS A 141 -11.94 14.52 -25.05
C LYS A 141 -11.65 14.61 -23.55
N PRO A 142 -12.26 13.75 -22.71
CA PRO A 142 -11.91 13.70 -21.30
C PRO A 142 -10.38 13.48 -21.22
N LYS A 143 -9.70 14.27 -20.38
CA LYS A 143 -8.27 14.12 -20.17
C LYS A 143 -8.04 12.72 -19.61
N ASP A 144 -7.33 11.87 -20.35
CA ASP A 144 -7.00 10.54 -19.90
C ASP A 144 -6.13 10.65 -18.64
N ILE A 145 -6.61 10.06 -17.55
CA ILE A 145 -5.99 10.11 -16.22
C ILE A 145 -4.55 9.56 -16.28
N THR A 146 -4.26 8.69 -17.26
CA THR A 146 -2.98 8.00 -17.46
C THR A 146 -1.85 8.87 -18.03
N ASP A 147 -2.17 9.91 -18.79
CA ASP A 147 -1.18 10.49 -19.70
C ASP A 147 -0.13 11.35 -18.98
N ASN A 148 -0.46 11.85 -17.78
CA ASN A 148 0.43 12.70 -16.98
C ASN A 148 1.18 11.94 -15.87
N HIS A 149 1.04 10.61 -15.76
CA HIS A 149 1.65 9.83 -14.69
C HIS A 149 2.64 8.78 -15.22
N SER A 150 3.75 8.63 -14.51
CA SER A 150 4.60 7.42 -14.56
C SER A 150 3.97 6.33 -13.69
N LEU A 151 4.32 5.06 -13.93
CA LEU A 151 3.78 3.92 -13.19
C LEU A 151 3.85 4.12 -11.66
N ASP A 152 5.01 4.51 -11.14
CA ASP A 152 5.19 4.72 -9.68
C ASP A 152 4.33 5.88 -9.16
N SER A 153 4.25 6.99 -9.91
CA SER A 153 3.39 8.11 -9.57
C SER A 153 1.91 7.72 -9.57
N TYR A 154 1.48 6.84 -10.49
CA TYR A 154 0.11 6.38 -10.59
C TYR A 154 -0.23 5.45 -9.42
N LEU A 155 0.63 4.46 -9.14
CA LEU A 155 0.46 3.53 -8.00
C LEU A 155 0.50 4.24 -6.65
N ALA A 156 1.27 5.33 -6.51
CA ALA A 156 1.33 6.10 -5.28
C ALA A 156 0.08 6.97 -5.05
N SER A 157 -0.62 7.37 -6.12
CA SER A 157 -1.75 8.32 -6.06
C SER A 157 -3.11 7.64 -6.22
N HIS A 158 -3.20 6.49 -6.88
CA HIS A 158 -4.44 5.77 -7.16
C HIS A 158 -4.43 4.35 -6.56
N THR A 159 -5.58 3.91 -6.10
CA THR A 159 -5.83 2.55 -5.62
C THR A 159 -7.14 2.03 -6.20
N SER A 160 -7.27 0.71 -6.35
CA SER A 160 -8.54 0.12 -6.77
C SER A 160 -9.62 0.18 -5.69
N GLU A 161 -10.87 0.13 -6.12
CA GLU A 161 -12.05 -0.03 -5.27
C GLU A 161 -11.92 -1.24 -4.36
N ASP A 162 -11.45 -2.38 -4.90
CA ASP A 162 -11.32 -3.61 -4.12
C ASP A 162 -10.28 -3.47 -3.00
N ASN A 163 -9.10 -2.88 -3.29
CA ASN A 163 -8.07 -2.62 -2.28
C ASN A 163 -8.59 -1.69 -1.16
N ALA A 164 -9.30 -0.62 -1.54
CA ALA A 164 -9.89 0.29 -0.56
C ALA A 164 -10.99 -0.39 0.27
N SER A 165 -11.74 -1.33 -0.33
CA SER A 165 -12.73 -2.14 0.35
C SER A 165 -12.09 -3.08 1.37
N TYR A 166 -10.98 -3.72 1.00
CA TYR A 166 -10.23 -4.64 1.85
C TYR A 166 -9.67 -3.95 3.09
N ASP A 167 -9.05 -2.78 2.91
CA ASP A 167 -8.56 -1.96 4.00
C ASP A 167 -9.68 -1.56 4.97
N ARG A 168 -10.87 -1.26 4.45
CA ARG A 168 -12.05 -0.98 5.27
C ARG A 168 -12.44 -2.19 6.10
N VAL A 169 -12.49 -3.39 5.52
CA VAL A 169 -12.82 -4.63 6.26
C VAL A 169 -11.78 -4.92 7.35
N ILE A 170 -10.49 -4.82 7.03
CA ILE A 170 -9.41 -4.96 8.01
C ILE A 170 -9.57 -3.95 9.15
N SER A 171 -9.84 -2.68 8.82
CA SER A 171 -9.99 -1.64 9.84
C SER A 171 -11.17 -1.92 10.77
N LEU A 172 -12.28 -2.45 10.26
CA LEU A 172 -13.45 -2.83 11.06
C LEU A 172 -13.15 -4.03 11.94
N GLU A 173 -12.46 -5.04 11.43
CA GLU A 173 -12.05 -6.20 12.21
C GLU A 173 -11.08 -5.79 13.33
N ASN A 174 -10.09 -4.96 13.00
CA ASN A 174 -9.13 -4.42 13.97
C ASN A 174 -9.85 -3.60 15.05
N LYS A 175 -10.83 -2.77 14.69
CA LYS A 175 -11.67 -2.04 15.67
C LYS A 175 -12.46 -3.01 16.56
N LYS A 176 -13.11 -4.02 15.99
CA LYS A 176 -13.84 -5.06 16.76
C LYS A 176 -12.91 -5.85 17.69
N ARG A 177 -11.69 -6.15 17.24
CA ARG A 177 -10.68 -6.83 18.05
C ARG A 177 -10.20 -5.92 19.17
N ALA A 178 -9.94 -4.66 18.87
CA ALA A 178 -9.52 -3.65 19.84
C ALA A 178 -10.59 -3.42 20.92
N THR A 179 -11.88 -3.37 20.56
CA THR A 179 -12.96 -3.23 21.56
C THR A 179 -13.08 -4.45 22.47
N LYS A 180 -12.96 -5.67 21.91
CA LYS A 180 -12.95 -6.91 22.71
C LYS A 180 -11.78 -6.97 23.69
N LEU A 181 -10.62 -6.49 23.26
CA LEU A 181 -9.39 -6.48 24.06
C LEU A 181 -9.21 -5.19 24.87
N ALA A 182 -10.19 -4.27 24.84
CA ALA A 182 -10.04 -2.94 25.42
C ALA A 182 -9.70 -2.98 26.92
N THR A 183 -10.37 -3.87 27.68
CA THR A 183 -10.13 -4.03 29.12
C THR A 183 -8.73 -4.56 29.42
N GLN A 184 -8.26 -5.52 28.63
CA GLN A 184 -6.91 -6.08 28.78
C GLN A 184 -5.83 -5.04 28.45
N LEU A 185 -6.04 -4.25 27.40
CA LEU A 185 -5.12 -3.19 26.99
C LEU A 185 -5.12 -2.02 27.99
N GLN A 186 -6.28 -1.67 28.54
CA GLN A 186 -6.37 -0.70 29.64
C GLN A 186 -5.60 -1.15 30.87
N ALA A 187 -5.72 -2.41 31.27
CA ALA A 187 -4.95 -2.97 32.39
C ALA A 187 -3.42 -2.95 32.15
N GLU A 188 -2.98 -3.14 30.90
CA GLU A 188 -1.57 -3.00 30.52
C GLU A 188 -1.08 -1.55 30.65
N VAL A 189 -1.87 -0.56 30.23
CA VAL A 189 -1.53 0.86 30.40
C VAL A 189 -1.46 1.24 31.88
N THR A 190 -2.46 0.86 32.69
CA THR A 190 -2.49 1.22 34.11
C THR A 190 -1.38 0.54 34.90
N SER A 191 -1.13 -0.75 34.68
CA SER A 191 -0.02 -1.46 35.32
C SER A 191 1.34 -0.89 34.91
N SER A 192 1.55 -0.56 33.63
CA SER A 192 2.79 0.08 33.19
C SER A 192 2.99 1.43 33.88
N ALA A 193 1.94 2.26 33.96
CA ALA A 193 2.01 3.56 34.63
C ALA A 193 2.29 3.43 36.14
N LEU A 194 1.70 2.42 36.80
CA LEU A 194 1.97 2.11 38.20
C LEU A 194 3.43 1.67 38.39
N ALA A 195 3.92 0.76 37.55
CA ALA A 195 5.31 0.30 37.60
C ALA A 195 6.30 1.46 37.33
N ASP A 196 5.98 2.36 36.41
CA ASP A 196 6.75 3.58 36.15
C ASP A 196 6.77 4.51 37.37
N ALA A 197 5.62 4.70 38.03
CA ALA A 197 5.52 5.50 39.25
C ALA A 197 6.27 4.88 40.43
N ALA A 198 6.25 3.55 40.56
CA ALA A 198 6.97 2.82 41.62
C ALA A 198 8.49 2.85 41.43
N LEU A 199 8.97 2.90 40.18
CA LEU A 199 10.39 3.06 39.86
C LEU A 199 10.87 4.50 39.99
N ALA A 200 9.96 5.48 39.86
CA ALA A 200 10.30 6.88 40.01
C ALA A 200 10.62 7.22 41.47
N LEU A 201 11.65 8.04 41.70
CA LEU A 201 12.00 8.47 43.04
C LEU A 201 11.02 9.57 43.48
N PRO A 202 10.26 9.39 44.58
CA PRO A 202 9.34 10.41 45.07
C PRO A 202 10.09 11.63 45.63
N SER A 203 9.37 12.72 45.89
CA SER A 203 9.98 13.95 46.43
C SER A 203 10.54 13.72 47.84
N ILE A 204 11.51 14.54 48.26
CA ILE A 204 12.16 14.43 49.58
C ILE A 204 11.15 14.53 50.74
N GLU A 205 10.07 15.29 50.55
CA GLU A 205 8.98 15.45 51.53
C GLU A 205 8.15 14.17 51.64
N GLN A 206 7.79 13.56 50.51
CA GLN A 206 7.05 12.29 50.46
C GLN A 206 7.87 11.10 50.98
N GLN A 207 9.20 11.15 50.86
CA GLN A 207 10.09 10.13 51.42
C GLN A 207 10.16 10.20 52.95
N ALA A 208 10.01 11.39 53.52
CA ALA A 208 10.04 11.59 54.97
C ALA A 208 8.75 11.11 55.65
N ASP A 209 7.61 11.17 54.94
CA ASP A 209 6.34 10.63 55.40
C ASP A 209 6.32 9.09 55.29
N GLN A 210 6.54 8.42 56.43
CA GLN A 210 6.55 6.94 56.53
C GLN A 210 5.15 6.33 56.75
N THR A 211 4.09 7.14 56.64
CA THR A 211 2.72 6.74 56.98
C THR A 211 2.07 5.82 55.95
N GLU A 212 2.36 6.02 54.66
CA GLU A 212 1.70 5.33 53.54
C GLU A 212 2.70 4.52 52.71
N ARG A 213 3.45 3.62 53.35
CA ARG A 213 4.34 2.71 52.63
C ARG A 213 3.55 1.48 52.14
N PRO A 214 3.55 1.16 50.83
CA PRO A 214 2.92 -0.06 50.35
C PRO A 214 3.59 -1.30 50.94
N HIS A 215 2.79 -2.29 51.33
CA HIS A 215 3.27 -3.53 51.94
C HIS A 215 4.00 -4.45 50.94
N GLU A 216 3.65 -4.39 49.67
CA GLU A 216 4.21 -5.21 48.61
C GLU A 216 4.88 -4.35 47.55
N LEU A 217 6.04 -4.79 47.09
CA LEU A 217 6.77 -4.15 46.00
C LEU A 217 6.40 -4.87 44.69
N ASP A 218 5.48 -4.31 43.92
CA ASP A 218 5.16 -4.83 42.59
C ASP A 218 6.03 -4.15 41.53
N THR A 219 6.99 -4.90 40.99
CA THR A 219 7.88 -4.44 39.91
C THR A 219 7.51 -5.04 38.55
N TRP A 220 6.45 -5.86 38.48
CA TRP A 220 6.10 -6.55 37.23
C TRP A 220 5.24 -5.66 36.34
N ARG A 221 5.59 -5.56 35.06
CA ARG A 221 4.74 -4.91 34.04
C ARG A 221 3.78 -5.91 33.43
N TYR A 222 2.49 -5.80 33.73
CA TYR A 222 1.49 -6.64 33.12
C TYR A 222 1.44 -6.39 31.60
N LYS A 223 1.46 -7.47 30.81
CA LYS A 223 1.14 -7.44 29.38
C LYS A 223 -0.05 -8.34 29.13
N ALA A 224 -0.98 -7.89 28.30
CA ALA A 224 -2.16 -8.69 27.95
C ALA A 224 -1.80 -10.00 27.25
N LYS A 225 -0.70 -9.99 26.47
CA LYS A 225 -0.23 -11.13 25.67
C LYS A 225 1.20 -11.49 26.06
N ASN A 226 1.35 -12.33 27.10
CA ASN A 226 2.63 -12.78 27.64
C ASN A 226 3.26 -13.94 26.84
N TYR A 227 4.58 -13.93 26.67
CA TYR A 227 5.33 -14.99 25.94
C TYR A 227 5.30 -16.38 26.59
N ILE A 228 4.92 -16.47 27.87
CA ILE A 228 4.78 -17.76 28.58
C ILE A 228 3.54 -18.51 28.08
N MET A 229 2.45 -17.78 27.82
CA MET A 229 1.16 -18.34 27.42
C MET A 229 0.91 -18.24 25.91
N TYR A 230 1.49 -17.24 25.26
CA TYR A 230 1.29 -16.95 23.85
C TYR A 230 2.59 -17.11 23.08
N VAL A 231 2.47 -17.66 21.88
CA VAL A 231 3.58 -17.77 20.93
C VAL A 231 4.14 -16.37 20.63
N PRO A 232 5.46 -16.17 20.65
CA PRO A 232 6.07 -14.89 20.31
C PRO A 232 5.69 -14.43 18.91
N ASP A 233 5.48 -13.13 18.75
CA ASP A 233 5.18 -12.55 17.44
C ASP A 233 6.35 -12.83 16.48
N GLY A 234 6.05 -13.46 15.33
CA GLY A 234 7.04 -13.84 14.31
C GLY A 234 7.58 -15.27 14.42
N ALA A 235 7.31 -15.98 15.52
CA ALA A 235 7.51 -17.43 15.54
C ALA A 235 6.40 -18.13 14.74
N GLU A 236 6.73 -19.21 14.03
CA GLU A 236 5.73 -20.00 13.31
C GLU A 236 4.62 -20.40 14.29
N SER A 237 3.39 -19.99 13.99
CA SER A 237 2.22 -20.35 14.77
C SER A 237 2.18 -21.88 14.82
N GLN A 238 2.35 -22.47 16.01
CA GLN A 238 2.23 -23.92 16.17
C GLN A 238 0.89 -24.31 15.57
N ARG A 239 0.90 -25.18 14.55
CA ARG A 239 -0.34 -25.71 13.97
C ARG A 239 -1.18 -26.23 15.14
N PRO A 240 -2.48 -25.89 15.19
CA PRO A 240 -3.33 -26.41 16.24
C PRO A 240 -3.15 -27.93 16.27
N PRO A 241 -2.95 -28.52 17.47
CA PRO A 241 -2.75 -29.96 17.55
C PRO A 241 -3.91 -30.66 16.86
N PRO A 242 -3.68 -31.79 16.17
CA PRO A 242 -4.74 -32.54 15.53
C PRO A 242 -5.85 -32.81 16.56
N LYS A 243 -7.11 -32.67 16.13
CA LYS A 243 -8.25 -32.95 17.00
C LYS A 243 -8.11 -34.39 17.52
N PRO A 244 -8.29 -34.63 18.83
CA PRO A 244 -8.15 -35.98 19.38
C PRO A 244 -9.18 -36.90 18.70
N GLU A 245 -8.69 -37.99 18.11
CA GLU A 245 -9.53 -39.02 17.52
C GLU A 245 -10.04 -39.95 18.62
N LEU A 246 -11.36 -40.20 18.64
CA LEU A 246 -11.96 -41.09 19.63
C LEU A 246 -11.62 -42.54 19.28
N VAL A 247 -10.76 -43.17 20.07
CA VAL A 247 -10.47 -44.61 19.93
C VAL A 247 -11.64 -45.42 20.50
N HIS A 248 -12.50 -45.89 19.60
CA HIS A 248 -13.74 -46.60 19.92
C HIS A 248 -13.52 -47.93 20.66
N GLN A 249 -12.33 -48.54 20.53
CA GLN A 249 -11.97 -49.80 21.18
C GLN A 249 -12.03 -49.73 22.72
N ASN A 250 -11.86 -48.53 23.30
CA ASN A 250 -11.93 -48.29 24.74
C ASN A 250 -13.34 -47.91 25.21
N THR A 251 -14.33 -47.98 24.32
CA THR A 251 -15.72 -47.63 24.59
C THR A 251 -16.64 -48.81 24.29
N ARG A 252 -17.87 -48.78 24.80
CA ARG A 252 -18.90 -49.79 24.46
C ARG A 252 -19.45 -49.64 23.03
N LEU A 253 -19.10 -48.56 22.34
CA LEU A 253 -19.58 -48.23 21.00
C LEU A 253 -18.57 -48.74 19.98
N LYS A 254 -19.00 -49.65 19.09
CA LYS A 254 -18.15 -50.23 18.04
C LYS A 254 -17.95 -49.30 16.83
N ALA A 255 -18.84 -48.32 16.67
CA ALA A 255 -18.83 -47.32 15.62
C ALA A 255 -19.47 -46.02 16.14
N GLU A 256 -19.23 -44.91 15.45
CA GLU A 256 -19.86 -43.63 15.76
C GLU A 256 -21.38 -43.75 15.62
N PRO A 257 -22.15 -43.49 16.69
CA PRO A 257 -23.61 -43.62 16.66
C PRO A 257 -24.31 -42.42 15.99
N PHE A 258 -23.59 -41.32 15.74
CA PHE A 258 -24.14 -40.09 15.18
C PHE A 258 -23.61 -39.84 13.78
N ASP A 259 -24.53 -39.60 12.83
CA ASP A 259 -24.18 -39.22 11.47
C ASP A 259 -23.86 -37.71 11.42
N HIS A 260 -22.59 -37.39 11.57
CA HIS A 260 -22.11 -36.00 11.61
C HIS A 260 -22.38 -35.23 10.31
N VAL A 261 -22.46 -35.92 9.16
CA VAL A 261 -22.74 -35.28 7.87
C VAL A 261 -24.17 -34.76 7.83
N LYS A 262 -25.15 -35.64 8.15
CA LYS A 262 -26.57 -35.26 8.19
C LYS A 262 -26.84 -34.18 9.25
N ASN A 263 -26.22 -34.28 10.42
CA ASN A 263 -26.38 -33.25 11.46
C ASN A 263 -25.82 -31.90 10.99
N LYS A 264 -24.67 -31.88 10.32
CA LYS A 264 -24.09 -30.64 9.79
C LYS A 264 -24.96 -30.03 8.69
N GLU A 265 -25.50 -30.86 7.80
CA GLU A 265 -26.44 -30.43 6.76
C GLU A 265 -27.70 -29.82 7.36
N ALA A 266 -28.31 -30.49 8.35
CA ALA A 266 -29.50 -30.00 9.05
C ALA A 266 -29.24 -28.65 9.75
N ILE A 267 -28.13 -28.51 10.47
CA ILE A 267 -27.73 -27.25 11.11
C ILE A 267 -27.53 -26.16 10.05
N SER A 268 -26.87 -26.48 8.94
CA SER A 268 -26.63 -25.52 7.86
C SER A 268 -27.93 -25.10 7.16
N ALA A 269 -28.90 -26.01 7.00
CA ALA A 269 -30.19 -25.72 6.43
C ALA A 269 -31.01 -24.80 7.33
N ILE A 270 -31.01 -25.06 8.65
CA ILE A 270 -31.65 -24.20 9.66
C ILE A 270 -31.05 -22.80 9.63
N ALA A 271 -29.71 -22.69 9.59
CA ALA A 271 -29.02 -21.40 9.55
C ALA A 271 -29.30 -20.60 8.26
N ARG A 272 -29.55 -21.27 7.13
CA ARG A 272 -29.97 -20.60 5.88
C ARG A 272 -31.44 -20.17 5.90
N SER A 273 -32.25 -20.76 6.77
CA SER A 273 -33.68 -20.45 6.90
C SER A 273 -34.00 -19.37 7.93
N GLN A 274 -33.00 -18.88 8.66
CA GLN A 274 -33.09 -17.71 9.56
C GLN A 274 -32.60 -16.44 8.85
#